data_AF-A0A7K4B9G7-F1
#
_entry.id   AF-A0A7K4B9G7-F1
#
_cell.length_a   1.000
_cell.length_b   1.000
_cell.length_c   1.000
_cell.angle_alpha   90.00
_cell.angle_beta   90.00
_cell.angle_gamma   90.00
#
_symmetry.space_group_name_H-M   'P 1'
#
loop_
_entity.id
_entity.type
_entity.pdbx_description
1 polymer ?
#
loop_
_entity_poly.entity_id
_entity_poly.type
_entity_poly.pdbx_seq_one_letter_code
_entity_poly.pdbx_strand_id
1 'polypeptide(L)' 'MIGAALTGSIDFSHAYCICSATITSEIVRKCLMVKIPLLLTTRHLTGLAQEIGQKNGMCIAGIHDEQVLVYSHPERIIR' A
#
# COMPACT_ATOMS: atom_id res chain seq x y z
N MET A 1 10.75 -7.35 -2.65
CA MET A 1 10.84 -5.98 -2.10
C MET A 1 11.09 -5.99 -0.59
N ILE A 2 10.24 -6.59 0.25
CA ILE A 2 10.42 -6.56 1.72
C ILE A 2 11.73 -7.16 2.20
N GLY A 3 12.17 -8.29 1.60
CA GLY A 3 13.49 -8.85 1.88
C GLY A 3 14.60 -7.81 1.65
N ALA A 4 14.55 -7.04 0.55
CA ALA A 4 15.52 -5.98 0.27
C ALA A 4 15.46 -4.81 1.27
N ALA A 5 14.27 -4.49 1.83
CA ALA A 5 14.15 -3.53 2.94
C ALA A 5 14.97 -4.00 4.15
N LEU A 6 14.77 -5.28 4.49
CA LEU A 6 15.28 -5.88 5.72
C LEU A 6 16.78 -6.21 5.60
N THR A 7 17.25 -6.59 4.42
CA THR A 7 18.64 -7.00 4.19
C THR A 7 19.53 -5.88 3.67
N GLY A 8 18.96 -4.84 3.05
CA GLY A 8 19.69 -3.91 2.17
C GLY A 8 19.79 -2.47 2.65
N SER A 9 19.45 -2.14 3.89
CA SER A 9 19.46 -0.75 4.40
C SER A 9 18.67 0.23 3.50
N ILE A 10 17.63 -0.24 2.82
CA ILE A 10 16.76 0.61 2.00
C ILE A 10 15.62 1.10 2.88
N ASP A 11 15.57 2.41 3.08
CA ASP A 11 14.46 3.04 3.80
C ASP A 11 13.24 3.19 2.88
N PHE A 12 12.20 2.39 3.14
CA PHE A 12 10.93 2.45 2.41
C PHE A 12 9.90 3.39 3.05
N SER A 13 10.24 4.08 4.14
CA SER A 13 9.30 5.01 4.77
C SER A 13 8.94 6.23 3.91
N HIS A 14 9.75 6.49 2.87
CA HIS A 14 9.51 7.51 1.84
C HIS A 14 9.20 6.91 0.46
N ALA A 15 9.00 5.59 0.38
CA ALA A 15 8.77 4.88 -0.87
C ALA A 15 7.30 4.45 -1.05
N TYR A 16 6.92 4.19 -2.30
CA TYR A 16 5.59 3.69 -2.62
C TYR A 16 5.68 2.25 -3.14
N CYS A 17 4.71 1.41 -2.77
CA CYS A 17 4.62 0.05 -3.28
C CYS A 17 3.54 -0.03 -4.34
N ILE A 18 3.87 -0.53 -5.53
CA ILE A 18 2.91 -0.88 -6.57
C ILE A 18 2.95 -2.40 -6.76
N CYS A 19 1.79 -3.06 -6.78
CA CYS A 19 1.70 -4.49 -7.06
C CYS A 19 0.63 -4.80 -8.12
N SER A 20 0.86 -5.86 -8.91
CA SER A 20 -0.10 -6.36 -9.91
C SER A 20 -1.06 -7.42 -9.36
N ALA A 21 -1.11 -7.56 -8.02
CA ALA A 21 -1.87 -8.59 -7.32
C ALA A 21 -3.01 -7.98 -6.50
N THR A 22 -4.02 -8.81 -6.19
CA THR A 22 -5.06 -8.42 -5.22
C THR A 22 -4.41 -8.13 -3.87
N ILE A 23 -4.67 -6.95 -3.31
CA ILE A 23 -4.16 -6.57 -1.99
C ILE A 23 -4.93 -7.34 -0.92
N THR A 24 -4.22 -8.13 -0.14
CA THR A 24 -4.72 -8.88 1.01
C THR A 24 -4.21 -8.26 2.32
N SER A 25 -4.81 -8.67 3.44
CA SER A 25 -4.36 -8.29 4.79
C SER A 25 -2.88 -8.58 5.02
N GLU A 26 -2.37 -9.68 4.46
CA GLU A 26 -0.97 -10.07 4.58
C GLU A 26 -0.03 -9.13 3.85
N ILE A 27 -0.41 -8.64 2.66
CA ILE A 27 0.37 -7.64 1.91
C ILE A 27 0.39 -6.32 2.68
N VAL A 28 -0.76 -5.90 3.21
CA VAL A 28 -0.88 -4.67 4.01
C VAL A 28 0.01 -4.71 5.25
N ARG A 29 -0.04 -5.79 6.05
CA ARG A 29 0.82 -5.97 7.24
C ARG A 29 2.30 -5.92 6.92
N LYS A 30 2.66 -6.57 5.82
CA LYS A 30 4.01 -6.61 5.26
C LYS A 30 4.53 -5.22 4.88
N CYS A 31 3.71 -4.40 4.22
CA CYS A 31 4.04 -3.01 3.90
C CYS A 31 4.14 -2.13 5.17
N LEU A 32 3.24 -2.32 6.14
CA LEU A 32 3.28 -1.62 7.43
C LEU A 32 4.57 -1.91 8.21
N MET A 33 5.05 -3.17 8.22
CA MET A 33 6.30 -3.54 8.91
C MET A 33 7.52 -2.75 8.41
N VAL A 34 7.54 -2.42 7.12
CA VAL A 34 8.61 -1.63 6.50
C VAL A 34 8.23 -0.15 6.32
N LYS A 35 7.16 0.29 6.99
CA LYS A 35 6.66 1.67 7.05
C LYS A 35 6.32 2.31 5.69
N ILE A 36 5.92 1.51 4.70
CA ILE A 36 5.50 2.05 3.39
C ILE A 36 4.20 2.87 3.57
N PRO A 37 4.17 4.17 3.22
CA PRO A 37 3.01 5.04 3.41
C PRO A 37 1.88 4.84 2.40
N LEU A 38 2.17 4.34 1.19
CA LEU A 38 1.21 4.17 0.10
C LEU A 38 1.39 2.82 -0.61
N LEU A 39 0.28 2.09 -0.75
CA LEU A 39 0.18 0.83 -1.46
C LEU A 39 -0.82 0.95 -2.61
N LEU A 40 -0.34 0.68 -3.83
CA LEU A 40 -1.09 0.75 -5.07
C LEU A 40 -1.24 -0.65 -5.68
N THR A 41 -2.41 -0.93 -6.26
CA THR A 41 -2.65 -2.15 -7.05
C THR A 41 -3.32 -1.86 -8.38
N THR A 42 -3.03 -2.66 -9.41
CA THR A 42 -3.77 -2.66 -10.68
C THR A 42 -4.93 -3.67 -10.68
N ARG A 43 -5.26 -4.27 -9.53
CA ARG A 43 -6.36 -5.24 -9.36
C ARG A 43 -7.34 -4.78 -8.28
N HIS A 44 -7.69 -5.66 -7.34
CA HIS A 44 -8.68 -5.42 -6.31
C HIS A 44 -8.04 -5.44 -4.92
N LEU A 45 -8.80 -5.01 -3.91
CA LEU A 45 -8.43 -5.13 -2.51
C LEU A 45 -9.52 -5.87 -1.74
N THR A 46 -9.14 -6.66 -0.73
CA THR A 46 -10.12 -7.29 0.15
C THR A 46 -10.61 -6.32 1.22
N GLY A 47 -11.86 -6.47 1.69
CA GLY A 47 -12.40 -5.59 2.74
C GLY A 47 -11.55 -5.55 4.01
N LEU A 48 -10.98 -6.69 4.43
CA LEU A 48 -10.07 -6.74 5.57
C LEU A 48 -8.76 -5.97 5.31
N ALA A 49 -8.25 -5.99 4.09
CA ALA A 49 -7.06 -5.20 3.74
C ALA A 49 -7.34 -3.69 3.84
N GLN A 50 -8.52 -3.26 3.36
CA GLN A 50 -8.98 -1.87 3.48
C GLN A 50 -9.08 -1.45 4.94
N GLU A 51 -9.72 -2.27 5.77
CA GLU A 51 -9.91 -1.99 7.20
C GLU A 51 -8.57 -1.84 7.93
N ILE A 52 -7.61 -2.75 7.68
CA ILE A 52 -6.28 -2.67 8.29
C ILE A 52 -5.55 -1.42 7.81
N GLY A 53 -5.60 -1.09 6.51
CA GLY A 53 -5.00 0.13 5.97
C GLY A 53 -5.54 1.39 6.66
N GLN A 54 -6.86 1.49 6.76
CA GLN A 54 -7.56 2.61 7.40
C GLN A 54 -7.25 2.73 8.89
N LYS A 55 -7.15 1.61 9.62
CA LYS A 55 -6.84 1.64 11.06
C LYS A 55 -5.39 2.02 11.35
N ASN A 56 -4.47 1.73 10.41
CA ASN A 56 -3.04 1.91 10.62
C ASN A 56 -2.46 3.13 9.88
N GLY A 57 -3.29 3.99 9.30
CA GLY A 57 -2.80 5.22 8.68
C GLY A 57 -2.11 5.03 7.33
N MET A 58 -2.30 3.89 6.65
CA MET A 58 -1.67 3.60 5.36
C MET A 58 -2.63 3.92 4.21
N CYS A 59 -2.15 4.67 3.21
CA CYS A 59 -2.93 4.92 2.00
C CYS A 59 -2.94 3.68 1.11
N ILE A 60 -4.12 3.26 0.67
CA ILE A 60 -4.29 2.17 -0.27
C ILE A 60 -5.11 2.70 -1.44
N ALA A 61 -4.65 2.45 -2.66
CA ALA A 61 -5.35 2.85 -3.87
C ALA A 61 -5.27 1.79 -4.97
N GLY A 62 -6.29 1.78 -5.82
CA GLY A 62 -6.38 0.94 -7.02
C GLY A 62 -6.27 1.79 -8.27
N ILE A 63 -5.52 1.30 -9.25
CA ILE A 63 -5.44 1.89 -10.59
C ILE A 63 -6.41 1.10 -11.47
N HIS A 64 -7.43 1.78 -11.98
CA HIS A 64 -8.43 1.26 -12.90
C HIS A 64 -8.45 2.15 -14.13
N ASP A 65 -8.01 1.63 -15.27
CA ASP A 65 -7.77 2.39 -16.50
C ASP A 65 -6.89 3.64 -16.25
N GLU A 66 -7.40 4.84 -16.50
CA GLU A 66 -6.71 6.12 -16.27
C GLU A 66 -7.09 6.77 -14.92
N GLN A 67 -7.81 6.04 -14.05
CA GLN A 67 -8.30 6.55 -12.78
C GLN A 67 -7.65 5.86 -11.58
N VAL A 68 -7.40 6.67 -10.54
CA VAL A 68 -6.94 6.18 -9.24
C VAL A 68 -8.11 6.21 -8.27
N LEU A 69 -8.53 5.05 -7.80
CA LEU A 69 -9.54 4.90 -6.76
C LEU A 69 -8.84 4.74 -5.40
N VAL A 70 -9.03 5.70 -4.51
CA VAL A 70 -8.43 5.67 -3.18
C VAL A 70 -9.38 5.00 -2.18
N TYR A 71 -8.87 4.00 -1.45
CA TYR A 71 -9.63 3.21 -0.48
C TYR A 71 -9.38 3.63 0.97
N SER A 72 -8.25 4.27 1.25
CA SER A 72 -7.89 4.78 2.59
C SER A 72 -6.92 5.95 2.51
N HIS A 73 -7.01 6.86 3.48
CA HIS A 73 -6.07 7.98 3.69
C HIS A 73 -5.72 8.81 2.43
N PRO A 74 -6.71 9.37 1.70
CA PRO A 74 -6.47 10.14 0.48
C PRO A 74 -5.62 11.39 0.70
N GLU A 75 -5.56 11.93 1.91
CA GLU A 75 -4.71 13.06 2.29
C GLU A 75 -3.22 12.83 2.03
N ARG A 76 -2.79 11.57 1.87
CA ARG A 76 -1.40 11.21 1.52
C ARG A 76 -1.08 11.37 0.04
N ILE A 77 -2.07 11.60 -0.82
CA ILE A 77 -1.88 11.88 -2.26
C ILE A 77 -2.04 13.39 -2.46
N ILE A 78 -0.92 14.09 -2.55
CA ILE A 78 -0.88 15.53 -2.80
C ILE A 78 -0.84 15.75 -4.31
N ARG A 79 -1.66 16.69 -4.79
CA ARG A 79 -1.74 17.13 -6.18
C ARG A 79 -0.79 18.28 -6.45
#